data_AF-A0A5B1QN85-F1
#
_entry.id   AF-A0A5B1QN85-F1
#
_cell.length_a   1.000
_cell.length_b   1.000
_cell.length_c   1.000
_cell.angle_alpha   90.00
_cell.angle_beta   90.00
_cell.angle_gamma   90.00
#
_symmetry.space_group_name_H-M   'P 1'
#
loop_
_entity.id
_entity.type
_entity.pdbx_description
1 polymer ?
#
loop_
_entity_poly.entity_id
_entity_poly.type
_entity_poly.pdbx_seq_one_letter_code
_entity_poly.pdbx_strand_id
1 'polypeptide(L)'
;MKRPSSDTQPLAKRRKTDIAIEHAREAETANVLDTVSQRTFPSTITVDSSFSLFYRRFPVSSHFQVGEAVPVLKGKGKGTGATYNPPRDALDLYTPRFVRGSGREKVGVCPICCESVARGGEGKVLWLSMKFSAFKCYHMQYYHGISASTGLPFSPPTAFRVVPRPNPGKLEKTKIKQGHCHKCKKWVAVEGIKDMDAKVIELFWWKHAAACHQGSRLAGEGDIYLEDDTYRKYVEASDT
;
A
#
# COMPACT_ATOMS: atom_id res chain seq x y z
N MET A 1 -26.31 49.17 43.07
CA MET A 1 -24.89 48.85 43.32
C MET A 1 -24.35 48.04 42.15
N LYS A 2 -23.18 48.39 41.61
CA LYS A 2 -22.48 47.78 40.46
C LYS A 2 -21.89 46.39 40.83
N ARG A 3 -21.90 45.43 39.88
CA ARG A 3 -20.69 44.67 39.43
C ARG A 3 -21.01 43.79 38.18
N PRO A 4 -19.99 43.47 37.33
CA PRO A 4 -20.18 43.20 35.90
C PRO A 4 -19.91 41.75 35.45
N SER A 5 -20.40 41.46 34.23
CA SER A 5 -19.94 40.53 33.18
C SER A 5 -18.98 39.39 33.51
N SER A 6 -19.40 38.16 33.19
CA SER A 6 -18.50 37.07 32.81
C SER A 6 -18.87 36.59 31.40
N ASP A 7 -17.97 36.86 30.46
CA ASP A 7 -17.97 36.40 29.08
C ASP A 7 -18.06 34.86 29.00
N THR A 8 -19.21 34.35 28.55
CA THR A 8 -19.34 32.96 28.12
C THR A 8 -19.09 32.90 26.61
N GLN A 9 -17.84 32.73 26.20
CA GLN A 9 -17.54 32.40 24.79
C GLN A 9 -18.11 31.00 24.45
N PRO A 10 -18.81 30.83 23.31
CA PRO A 10 -19.49 29.58 23.01
C PRO A 10 -18.51 28.46 22.60
N LEU A 11 -18.61 27.33 23.32
CA LEU A 11 -17.87 26.06 23.19
C LEU A 11 -17.80 25.48 21.76
N ALA A 12 -18.69 25.92 20.85
CA ALA A 12 -18.81 25.40 19.49
C ALA A 12 -17.69 25.86 18.54
N LYS A 13 -17.04 27.01 18.81
CA LYS A 13 -15.94 27.50 17.97
C LYS A 13 -14.63 26.73 18.21
N ARG A 14 -14.33 26.34 19.45
CA ARG A 14 -13.13 25.57 19.81
C ARG A 14 -13.08 24.19 19.14
N ARG A 15 -14.19 23.43 19.14
CA ARG A 15 -14.23 22.11 18.49
C ARG A 15 -13.95 22.16 16.98
N LYS A 16 -14.37 23.22 16.27
CA LYS A 16 -14.08 23.35 14.83
C LYS A 16 -12.62 23.70 14.56
N THR A 17 -12.00 24.52 15.41
CA THR A 17 -10.57 24.82 15.30
C THR A 17 -9.70 23.63 15.67
N ASP A 18 -10.08 22.84 16.67
CA ASP A 18 -9.32 21.65 17.09
C ASP A 18 -9.38 20.55 16.01
N ILE A 19 -10.53 20.34 15.36
CA ILE A 19 -10.67 19.41 14.22
C ILE A 19 -9.89 19.91 13.00
N ALA A 20 -9.90 21.22 12.71
CA ALA A 20 -9.13 21.77 11.60
C ALA A 20 -7.61 21.68 11.84
N ILE A 21 -7.16 21.82 13.09
CA ILE A 21 -5.75 21.67 13.48
C ILE A 21 -5.32 20.20 13.43
N GLU A 22 -6.15 19.26 13.89
CA GLU A 22 -5.85 17.82 13.75
C GLU A 22 -5.83 17.37 12.28
N HIS A 23 -6.77 17.83 11.46
CA HIS A 23 -6.77 17.58 10.01
C HIS A 23 -5.58 18.24 9.30
N ALA A 24 -5.15 19.43 9.72
CA ALA A 24 -3.95 20.08 9.19
C ALA A 24 -2.67 19.35 9.62
N ARG A 25 -2.61 18.81 10.84
CA ARG A 25 -1.50 17.98 11.32
C ARG A 25 -1.46 16.61 10.65
N GLU A 26 -2.60 15.99 10.36
CA GLU A 26 -2.70 14.77 9.54
C GLU A 26 -2.29 15.03 8.09
N ALA A 27 -2.64 16.21 7.54
CA ALA A 27 -2.22 16.62 6.19
C ALA A 27 -0.72 16.98 6.12
N GLU A 28 -0.15 17.64 7.13
CA GLU A 28 1.28 17.92 7.21
C GLU A 28 2.12 16.67 7.49
N THR A 29 1.63 15.74 8.31
CA THR A 29 2.33 14.45 8.53
C THR A 29 2.26 13.54 7.31
N ALA A 30 1.17 13.58 6.53
CA ALA A 30 1.10 12.93 5.21
C ALA A 30 2.12 13.56 4.22
N ASN A 31 2.24 14.89 4.22
CA ASN A 31 3.09 15.62 3.27
C ASN A 31 4.61 15.48 3.55
N VAL A 32 5.00 15.29 4.82
CA VAL A 32 6.42 15.05 5.19
C VAL A 32 6.87 13.60 4.92
N LEU A 33 5.95 12.63 4.93
CA LEU A 33 6.24 11.24 4.53
C LEU A 33 6.32 11.05 3.00
N ASP A 34 5.71 11.95 2.22
CA ASP A 34 5.53 11.80 0.77
C ASP A 34 6.77 12.08 -0.08
N THR A 35 7.80 12.75 0.46
CA THR A 35 9.00 13.13 -0.32
C THR A 35 10.22 12.21 -0.14
N VAL A 36 10.27 11.39 0.91
CA VAL A 36 11.47 10.58 1.24
C VAL A 36 11.32 9.09 0.84
N SER A 37 10.11 8.66 0.48
CA SER A 37 9.79 7.24 0.29
C SER A 37 9.27 6.88 -1.11
N GLN A 38 9.71 7.60 -2.15
CA GLN A 38 9.35 7.28 -3.54
C GLN A 38 10.43 6.41 -4.20
N ARG A 39 9.98 5.42 -4.97
CA ARG A 39 10.82 4.56 -5.82
C ARG A 39 11.43 5.39 -6.94
N THR A 40 12.59 4.97 -7.41
CA THR A 40 13.23 5.57 -8.59
C THR A 40 12.69 4.98 -9.87
N PHE A 41 12.51 5.87 -10.85
CA PHE A 41 11.96 5.58 -12.16
C PHE A 41 12.74 6.33 -13.23
N PRO A 42 12.83 5.82 -14.46
CA PRO A 42 13.40 6.55 -15.58
C PRO A 42 12.67 7.89 -15.81
N SER A 43 13.41 8.91 -16.24
CA SER A 43 12.88 10.25 -16.54
C SER A 43 11.77 10.28 -17.60
N THR A 44 11.61 9.19 -18.36
CA THR A 44 10.54 9.03 -19.35
C THR A 44 9.16 8.81 -18.73
N ILE A 45 9.05 8.63 -17.41
CA ILE A 45 7.80 8.30 -16.71
C ILE A 45 7.19 9.55 -16.09
N THR A 46 5.93 9.81 -16.43
CA THR A 46 5.17 10.87 -15.79
C THR A 46 4.66 10.40 -14.43
N VAL A 47 5.20 10.95 -13.35
CA VAL A 47 4.69 10.73 -11.99
C VAL A 47 3.42 11.55 -11.79
N ASP A 48 2.34 10.88 -11.38
CA ASP A 48 1.07 11.52 -11.05
C ASP A 48 0.83 11.38 -9.54
N SER A 49 0.90 12.50 -8.81
CA SER A 49 0.74 12.55 -7.36
C SER A 49 -0.64 12.07 -6.89
N SER A 50 -1.62 12.00 -7.79
CA SER A 50 -2.92 11.42 -7.47
C SER A 50 -2.80 9.95 -7.06
N PHE A 51 -1.76 9.22 -7.50
CA PHE A 51 -1.62 7.78 -7.28
C PHE A 51 -0.35 7.43 -6.47
N SER A 52 -0.33 7.82 -5.20
CA SER A 52 0.84 7.65 -4.33
C SER A 52 1.25 6.18 -4.14
N LEU A 53 0.32 5.22 -4.20
CA LEU A 53 0.64 3.80 -3.99
C LEU A 53 1.41 3.18 -5.16
N PHE A 54 1.47 3.82 -6.32
CA PHE A 54 2.32 3.36 -7.42
C PHE A 54 3.81 3.63 -7.16
N TYR A 55 4.11 4.72 -6.47
CA TYR A 55 5.46 5.23 -6.33
C TYR A 55 6.06 4.95 -4.95
N ARG A 56 5.28 4.49 -3.98
CA ARG A 56 5.79 4.18 -2.63
C ARG A 56 6.86 3.08 -2.62
N ARG A 57 7.85 3.26 -1.74
CA ARG A 57 8.76 2.20 -1.26
C ARG A 57 8.05 1.32 -0.23
N PHE A 58 8.53 0.09 -0.06
CA PHE A 58 7.96 -0.87 0.88
C PHE A 58 8.97 -1.20 2.00
N PRO A 59 8.55 -1.26 3.27
CA PRO A 59 9.42 -1.75 4.32
C PRO A 59 9.71 -3.23 4.11
N VAL A 60 10.96 -3.63 4.32
CA VAL A 60 11.30 -5.05 4.48
C VAL A 60 10.70 -5.55 5.78
N SER A 61 10.10 -6.74 5.75
CA SER A 61 9.47 -7.26 6.96
C SER A 61 10.52 -7.47 8.06
N SER A 62 10.23 -7.00 9.29
CA SER A 62 11.07 -7.25 10.46
C SER A 62 11.10 -8.72 10.89
N HIS A 63 10.23 -9.54 10.29
CA HIS A 63 10.05 -10.95 10.61
C HIS A 63 10.76 -11.81 9.56
N PHE A 64 12.09 -11.79 9.57
CA PHE A 64 12.93 -12.66 8.75
C PHE A 64 13.87 -13.47 9.65
N GLN A 65 14.15 -14.70 9.24
CA GLN A 65 14.98 -15.61 10.01
C GLN A 65 16.45 -15.24 9.80
N VAL A 66 17.16 -15.01 10.91
CA VAL A 66 18.61 -14.79 10.93
C VAL A 66 19.23 -15.96 11.72
N GLY A 67 19.99 -16.82 11.04
CA GLY A 67 20.51 -18.06 11.60
C GLY A 67 19.40 -19.03 12.05
N GLU A 68 19.51 -19.55 13.27
CA GLU A 68 18.54 -20.52 13.83
C GLU A 68 17.33 -19.86 14.53
N ALA A 69 17.33 -18.53 14.68
CA ALA A 69 16.28 -17.83 15.42
C ALA A 69 14.99 -17.69 14.58
N VAL A 70 13.94 -18.42 14.97
CA VAL A 70 12.62 -18.34 14.31
C VAL A 70 11.91 -17.04 14.71
N PRO A 71 11.49 -16.19 13.75
CA PRO A 71 10.77 -14.97 14.04
C PRO A 71 9.46 -15.23 14.76
N VAL A 72 9.14 -14.37 15.72
CA VAL A 72 7.90 -14.44 16.49
C VAL A 72 7.03 -13.25 16.16
N LEU A 73 5.78 -13.50 15.77
CA LEU A 73 4.79 -12.44 15.57
C LEU A 73 4.55 -11.71 16.89
N LYS A 74 4.78 -10.40 16.91
CA LYS A 74 4.54 -9.53 18.08
C LYS A 74 3.31 -8.64 17.83
N GLY A 75 2.65 -8.21 18.91
CA GLY A 75 1.54 -7.25 18.84
C GLY A 75 0.14 -7.84 19.09
N LYS A 76 -0.84 -6.93 19.16
CA LYS A 76 -2.26 -7.28 19.38
C LYS A 76 -2.78 -8.06 18.17
N GLY A 77 -3.49 -9.17 18.40
CA GLY A 77 -4.05 -10.00 17.34
C GLY A 77 -3.15 -11.13 16.84
N LYS A 78 -2.00 -11.39 17.48
CA LYS A 78 -1.12 -12.54 17.19
C LYS A 78 -1.85 -13.88 17.11
N GLY A 79 -2.91 -14.06 17.91
CA GLY A 79 -3.60 -15.34 18.02
C GLY A 79 -2.70 -16.46 18.57
N THR A 80 -3.30 -17.61 18.89
CA THR A 80 -2.57 -18.84 19.22
C THR A 80 -2.32 -19.67 17.95
N GLY A 81 -1.24 -20.46 17.94
CA GLY A 81 -0.96 -21.39 16.82
C GLY A 81 -0.42 -20.75 15.53
N ALA A 82 0.07 -19.52 15.58
CA ALA A 82 0.78 -18.91 14.46
C ALA A 82 2.14 -19.58 14.26
N THR A 83 2.37 -20.13 13.07
CA THR A 83 3.65 -20.72 12.67
C THR A 83 4.34 -19.79 11.68
N TYR A 84 5.64 -19.59 11.85
CA TYR A 84 6.45 -18.83 10.90
C TYR A 84 6.49 -19.57 9.56
N ASN A 85 6.25 -18.85 8.48
CA ASN A 85 6.29 -19.38 7.12
C ASN A 85 7.48 -18.74 6.40
N PRO A 86 8.57 -19.50 6.15
CA PRO A 86 9.75 -18.95 5.52
C PRO A 86 9.39 -18.44 4.11
N PRO A 87 9.72 -17.17 3.80
CA PRO A 87 9.47 -16.63 2.48
C PRO A 87 10.43 -17.24 1.45
N ARG A 88 10.16 -17.04 0.16
CA ARG A 88 11.06 -17.50 -0.93
C ARG A 88 12.41 -16.81 -0.86
N ASP A 89 12.36 -15.54 -0.53
CA ASP A 89 13.49 -14.63 -0.29
C ASP A 89 13.06 -13.66 0.82
N ALA A 90 13.97 -13.13 1.62
CA ALA A 90 13.56 -12.24 2.71
C ALA A 90 12.94 -10.93 2.19
N LEU A 91 13.33 -10.52 0.98
CA LEU A 91 12.79 -9.39 0.25
C LEU A 91 11.43 -9.66 -0.43
N ASP A 92 10.90 -10.89 -0.36
CA ASP A 92 9.60 -11.26 -0.92
C ASP A 92 8.46 -10.58 -0.14
N LEU A 93 7.82 -9.59 -0.77
CA LEU A 93 6.72 -8.85 -0.15
C LEU A 93 5.37 -9.57 -0.28
N TYR A 94 5.28 -10.69 -1.02
CA TYR A 94 4.02 -11.39 -1.29
C TYR A 94 3.75 -12.54 -0.30
N THR A 95 4.77 -13.31 0.06
CA THR A 95 4.59 -14.50 0.90
C THR A 95 4.19 -14.13 2.34
N PRO A 96 3.12 -14.74 2.89
CA PRO A 96 2.72 -14.48 4.28
C PRO A 96 3.85 -14.90 5.23
N ARG A 97 4.17 -14.06 6.21
CA ARG A 97 5.23 -14.36 7.20
C ARG A 97 4.78 -15.33 8.28
N PHE A 98 3.50 -15.30 8.59
CA PHE A 98 2.89 -16.22 9.55
C PHE A 98 1.65 -16.83 8.97
N VAL A 99 1.45 -18.12 9.23
CA VAL A 99 0.27 -18.87 8.84
C VAL A 99 -0.30 -19.60 10.05
N ARG A 100 -1.62 -19.78 10.08
CA ARG A 100 -2.28 -20.67 11.04
C ARG A 100 -3.50 -21.34 10.40
N GLY A 101 -3.95 -22.41 11.01
CA GLY A 101 -5.07 -23.21 10.51
C GLY A 101 -4.70 -24.10 9.33
N SER A 102 -5.65 -24.92 8.88
CA SER A 102 -5.47 -25.88 7.79
C SER A 102 -6.62 -25.80 6.78
N GLY A 103 -6.39 -26.30 5.56
CA GLY A 103 -7.43 -26.40 4.54
C GLY A 103 -8.15 -25.09 4.23
N ARG A 104 -9.46 -25.04 4.52
CA ARG A 104 -10.33 -23.86 4.29
C ARG A 104 -10.11 -22.72 5.29
N GLU A 105 -9.64 -23.06 6.48
CA GLU A 105 -9.41 -22.13 7.58
C GLU A 105 -7.98 -21.58 7.60
N LYS A 106 -7.14 -22.03 6.65
CA LYS A 106 -5.78 -21.53 6.51
C LYS A 106 -5.80 -20.03 6.26
N VAL A 107 -5.21 -19.28 7.18
CA VAL A 107 -5.08 -17.83 7.14
C VAL A 107 -3.60 -17.44 7.18
N GLY A 108 -3.27 -16.28 6.60
CA GLY A 108 -1.93 -15.73 6.58
C GLY A 108 -1.91 -14.26 7.01
N VAL A 109 -0.78 -13.83 7.58
CA VAL A 109 -0.51 -12.44 7.95
C VAL A 109 0.30 -11.76 6.85
N CYS A 110 -0.14 -10.56 6.47
CA CYS A 110 0.53 -9.74 5.45
C CYS A 110 1.88 -9.21 5.98
N PRO A 111 3.00 -9.38 5.25
CA PRO A 111 4.30 -8.87 5.65
C PRO A 111 4.36 -7.35 5.77
N ILE A 112 3.47 -6.61 5.11
CA ILE A 112 3.51 -5.13 5.05
C ILE A 112 2.60 -4.52 6.12
N CYS A 113 1.37 -5.01 6.25
CA CYS A 113 0.42 -4.45 7.22
C CYS A 113 0.87 -4.68 8.67
N CYS A 114 1.59 -5.78 8.93
CA CYS A 114 2.11 -6.08 10.27
C CYS A 114 3.29 -5.18 10.70
N GLU A 115 3.93 -4.49 9.76
CA GLU A 115 5.00 -3.54 10.08
C GLU A 115 4.45 -2.25 10.68
N SER A 116 5.26 -1.56 11.48
CA SER A 116 4.85 -0.32 12.15
C SER A 116 4.49 0.79 11.15
N VAL A 117 3.56 1.66 11.54
CA VAL A 117 3.20 2.86 10.77
C VAL A 117 4.41 3.75 10.48
N ALA A 118 5.35 3.86 11.42
CA ALA A 118 6.60 4.62 11.24
C ALA A 118 7.48 4.13 10.07
N ARG A 119 7.32 2.87 9.63
CA ARG A 119 8.06 2.27 8.52
C ARG A 119 7.24 2.21 7.21
N GLY A 120 6.04 2.79 7.19
CA GLY A 120 5.13 2.70 6.04
C GLY A 120 4.24 1.45 6.02
N GLY A 121 4.16 0.72 7.14
CA GLY A 121 3.17 -0.33 7.37
C GLY A 121 1.86 0.21 7.96
N GLU A 122 0.96 -0.69 8.39
CA GLU A 122 -0.31 -0.31 9.05
C GLU A 122 -0.28 -0.53 10.57
N GLY A 123 0.72 -1.23 11.10
CA GLY A 123 0.82 -1.64 12.49
C GLY A 123 -0.26 -2.64 12.92
N LYS A 124 -0.88 -3.35 11.96
CA LYS A 124 -2.04 -4.23 12.17
C LYS A 124 -1.74 -5.66 11.76
N VAL A 125 -1.96 -6.59 12.69
CA VAL A 125 -1.90 -8.03 12.42
C VAL A 125 -3.25 -8.47 11.83
N LEU A 126 -3.34 -8.48 10.50
CA LEU A 126 -4.53 -8.92 9.78
C LEU A 126 -4.39 -10.38 9.35
N TRP A 127 -5.25 -11.25 9.89
CA TRP A 127 -5.37 -12.64 9.46
C TRP A 127 -6.35 -12.76 8.30
N LEU A 128 -5.84 -13.05 7.12
CA LEU A 128 -6.65 -13.12 5.90
C LEU A 128 -6.70 -14.54 5.36
N SER A 129 -7.88 -14.97 4.89
CA SER A 129 -8.05 -16.31 4.32
C SER A 129 -7.18 -16.51 3.09
N MET A 130 -6.46 -17.64 3.07
CA MET A 130 -5.61 -18.02 1.94
C MET A 130 -6.40 -18.70 0.82
N LYS A 131 -7.50 -19.41 1.15
CA LYS A 131 -8.25 -20.21 0.18
C LYS A 131 -9.24 -19.39 -0.66
N PHE A 132 -9.81 -18.34 -0.10
CA PHE A 132 -10.79 -17.48 -0.80
C PHE A 132 -10.14 -16.31 -1.54
N SER A 133 -8.84 -16.41 -1.88
CA SER A 133 -8.06 -15.36 -2.52
C SER A 133 -8.06 -14.00 -1.79
N ALA A 134 -8.56 -13.95 -0.55
CA ALA A 134 -8.65 -12.73 0.26
C ALA A 134 -7.25 -12.19 0.56
N PHE A 135 -6.34 -13.06 1.02
CA PHE A 135 -4.93 -12.72 1.15
C PHE A 135 -4.29 -12.45 -0.22
N LYS A 136 -4.29 -13.47 -1.09
CA LYS A 136 -3.44 -13.54 -2.28
C LYS A 136 -3.79 -12.56 -3.40
N CYS A 137 -5.07 -12.32 -3.66
CA CYS A 137 -5.52 -11.45 -4.76
C CYS A 137 -6.04 -10.12 -4.21
N TYR A 138 -7.01 -10.14 -3.30
CA TYR A 138 -7.65 -8.91 -2.84
C TYR A 138 -6.74 -8.02 -2.00
N HIS A 139 -5.95 -8.61 -1.10
CA HIS A 139 -5.07 -7.83 -0.25
C HIS A 139 -3.72 -7.57 -0.92
N MET A 140 -2.99 -8.63 -1.32
CA MET A 140 -1.65 -8.43 -1.87
C MET A 140 -1.66 -7.74 -3.24
N GLN A 141 -2.47 -8.21 -4.20
CA GLN A 141 -2.46 -7.63 -5.55
C GLN A 141 -3.30 -6.36 -5.64
N TYR A 142 -4.49 -6.33 -5.04
CA TYR A 142 -5.47 -5.26 -5.24
C TYR A 142 -5.47 -4.17 -4.16
N TYR A 143 -4.77 -4.37 -3.05
CA TYR A 143 -4.63 -3.34 -2.01
C TYR A 143 -3.19 -2.84 -1.90
N HIS A 144 -2.18 -3.72 -2.05
CA HIS A 144 -0.76 -3.32 -2.05
C HIS A 144 -0.13 -3.22 -3.44
N GLY A 145 -0.77 -3.77 -4.48
CA GLY A 145 -0.18 -3.76 -5.82
C GLY A 145 0.99 -4.71 -6.00
N ILE A 146 1.04 -5.84 -5.31
CA ILE A 146 2.18 -6.78 -5.33
C ILE A 146 1.89 -8.00 -6.19
N SER A 147 2.82 -8.32 -7.07
CA SER A 147 2.75 -9.47 -7.95
C SER A 147 2.96 -10.79 -7.20
N ALA A 148 2.08 -11.75 -7.45
CA ALA A 148 2.21 -13.11 -6.90
C ALA A 148 3.38 -13.91 -7.49
N SER A 149 3.83 -13.54 -8.69
CA SER A 149 4.92 -14.25 -9.39
C SER A 149 6.28 -13.81 -8.88
N THR A 150 6.49 -12.50 -8.77
CA THR A 150 7.80 -11.90 -8.44
C THR A 150 7.94 -11.55 -6.97
N GLY A 151 6.86 -11.40 -6.20
CA GLY A 151 6.96 -10.89 -4.83
C GLY A 151 7.21 -9.39 -4.73
N LEU A 152 7.11 -8.67 -5.86
CA LEU A 152 7.47 -7.25 -5.99
C LEU A 152 6.26 -6.41 -6.41
N PRO A 153 6.25 -5.09 -6.15
CA PRO A 153 5.21 -4.20 -6.61
C PRO A 153 5.12 -4.15 -8.13
N PHE A 154 3.91 -3.97 -8.65
CA PHE A 154 3.65 -3.76 -10.06
C PHE A 154 4.25 -2.44 -10.54
N SER A 155 4.72 -2.41 -11.78
CA SER A 155 5.18 -1.17 -12.41
C SER A 155 4.04 -0.16 -12.61
N PRO A 156 4.31 1.14 -12.44
CA PRO A 156 3.35 2.19 -12.72
C PRO A 156 3.03 2.29 -14.22
N PRO A 157 1.96 3.02 -14.60
CA PRO A 157 1.76 3.46 -15.98
C PRO A 157 2.94 4.31 -16.47
N THR A 158 3.31 4.19 -17.75
CA THR A 158 4.40 5.00 -18.32
C THR A 158 3.97 6.42 -18.65
N ALA A 159 2.67 6.62 -18.90
CA ALA A 159 2.07 7.90 -19.23
C ALA A 159 0.60 7.90 -18.81
N PHE A 160 0.05 9.08 -18.58
CA PHE A 160 -1.37 9.29 -18.27
C PHE A 160 -2.03 10.15 -19.34
N ARG A 161 -3.31 9.88 -19.61
CA ARG A 161 -4.15 10.74 -20.43
C ARG A 161 -5.57 10.75 -19.88
N VAL A 162 -6.31 11.82 -20.12
CA VAL A 162 -7.73 11.90 -19.78
C VAL A 162 -8.53 11.91 -21.07
N VAL A 163 -9.48 10.98 -21.20
CA VAL A 163 -10.34 10.89 -22.38
C VAL A 163 -11.80 11.11 -21.99
N PRO A 164 -12.61 11.79 -22.83
CA PRO A 164 -14.05 11.88 -22.61
C PRO A 164 -14.68 10.50 -22.83
N ARG A 165 -15.70 10.17 -22.04
CA ARG A 165 -16.49 8.96 -22.25
C ARG A 165 -17.68 9.25 -23.16
N PRO A 166 -17.94 8.42 -24.18
CA PRO A 166 -19.17 8.52 -24.95
C PRO A 166 -20.34 8.08 -24.08
N ASN A 167 -21.40 8.88 -24.03
CA ASN A 167 -22.68 8.59 -23.35
C ASN A 167 -22.56 8.24 -21.84
N PRO A 168 -22.11 9.18 -20.98
CA PRO A 168 -22.06 8.94 -19.54
C PRO A 168 -23.48 8.82 -18.95
N GLY A 169 -23.69 7.82 -18.11
CA GLY A 169 -24.91 7.71 -17.29
C GLY A 169 -24.97 8.80 -16.20
N LYS A 170 -26.15 8.99 -15.57
CA LYS A 170 -26.38 10.05 -14.55
C LYS A 170 -25.45 10.00 -13.32
N LEU A 171 -24.86 8.85 -13.02
CA LEU A 171 -23.95 8.62 -11.88
C LEU A 171 -22.56 8.13 -12.35
N GLU A 172 -22.22 8.38 -13.61
CA GLU A 172 -20.96 7.98 -14.20
C GLU A 172 -20.10 9.19 -14.53
N LYS A 173 -18.78 9.00 -14.46
CA LYS A 173 -17.82 10.04 -14.82
C LYS A 173 -17.89 10.32 -16.33
N THR A 174 -17.89 11.61 -16.66
CA THR A 174 -17.88 12.12 -18.04
C THR A 174 -16.50 12.04 -18.69
N LYS A 175 -15.44 12.00 -17.87
CA LYS A 175 -14.05 11.82 -18.28
C LYS A 175 -13.44 10.64 -17.52
N ILE A 176 -12.53 9.93 -18.16
CA ILE A 176 -11.79 8.83 -17.54
C ILE A 176 -10.30 8.98 -17.77
N LYS A 177 -9.52 8.91 -16.69
CA LYS A 177 -8.07 8.86 -16.70
C LYS A 177 -7.63 7.46 -17.10
N GLN A 178 -6.73 7.39 -18.07
CA GLN A 178 -6.12 6.18 -18.57
C GLN A 178 -4.61 6.23 -18.37
N GLY A 179 -4.03 5.09 -18.01
CA GLY A 179 -2.60 4.86 -17.93
C GLY A 179 -2.12 4.01 -19.10
N HIS A 180 -0.93 4.30 -19.62
CA HIS A 180 -0.30 3.52 -20.68
C HIS A 180 0.54 2.37 -20.12
N CYS A 181 0.24 1.14 -20.55
CA CYS A 181 0.93 -0.06 -20.06
C CYS A 181 2.27 -0.28 -20.78
N HIS A 182 3.33 -0.51 -20.00
CA HIS A 182 4.67 -0.77 -20.54
C HIS A 182 4.77 -2.09 -21.32
N LYS A 183 3.97 -3.11 -20.96
CA LYS A 183 4.02 -4.44 -21.59
C LYS A 183 3.11 -4.54 -22.82
N CYS A 184 1.80 -4.29 -22.66
CA CYS A 184 0.86 -4.43 -23.77
C CYS A 184 0.73 -3.18 -24.65
N LYS A 185 1.35 -2.05 -24.26
CA LYS A 185 1.29 -0.76 -24.99
C LYS A 185 -0.14 -0.25 -25.21
N LYS A 186 -1.09 -0.67 -24.37
CA LYS A 186 -2.49 -0.22 -24.40
C LYS A 186 -2.74 0.81 -23.32
N TRP A 187 -3.69 1.69 -23.60
CA TRP A 187 -4.25 2.63 -22.63
C TRP A 187 -5.36 1.96 -21.84
N VAL A 188 -5.21 1.93 -20.52
CA VAL A 188 -6.10 1.23 -19.60
C VAL A 188 -6.65 2.22 -18.60
N ALA A 189 -7.94 2.12 -18.27
CA ALA A 189 -8.54 2.95 -17.23
C ALA A 189 -7.85 2.73 -15.89
N VAL A 190 -7.36 3.81 -15.28
CA VAL A 190 -6.76 3.79 -13.93
C VAL A 190 -7.78 4.12 -12.85
N GLU A 191 -8.96 4.60 -13.23
CA GLU A 191 -10.06 4.93 -12.32
C GLU A 191 -11.36 4.21 -12.69
N GLY A 192 -12.31 4.20 -11.75
CA GLY A 192 -13.63 3.62 -11.93
C GLY A 192 -14.55 4.47 -12.80
N ILE A 193 -15.53 3.79 -13.42
CA ILE A 193 -16.57 4.40 -14.26
C ILE A 193 -17.58 5.18 -13.42
N LYS A 194 -17.90 4.67 -12.23
CA LYS A 194 -18.88 5.27 -11.32
C LYS A 194 -18.26 6.47 -10.63
N ASP A 195 -19.08 7.50 -10.42
CA ASP A 195 -18.71 8.66 -9.64
C ASP A 195 -18.81 8.37 -8.14
N MET A 196 -17.99 7.41 -7.69
CA MET A 196 -17.86 7.05 -6.29
C MET A 196 -16.38 6.88 -5.97
N ASP A 197 -16.01 7.30 -4.77
CA ASP A 197 -14.64 7.15 -4.28
C ASP A 197 -14.33 5.68 -4.06
N ALA A 198 -13.32 5.19 -4.80
CA ALA A 198 -12.77 3.88 -4.55
C ALA A 198 -11.90 3.94 -3.29
N LYS A 199 -12.04 2.96 -2.40
CA LYS A 199 -11.17 2.81 -1.21
C LYS A 199 -9.68 2.76 -1.59
N VAL A 200 -9.38 2.21 -2.77
CA VAL A 200 -8.08 2.26 -3.40
C VAL A 200 -8.28 2.70 -4.84
N ILE A 201 -7.76 3.88 -5.18
CA ILE A 201 -7.88 4.47 -6.51
C ILE A 201 -7.07 3.70 -7.55
N GLU A 202 -5.92 3.14 -7.16
CA GLU A 202 -5.01 2.34 -7.99
C GLU A 202 -5.55 0.95 -8.35
N LEU A 203 -6.65 0.52 -7.72
CA LEU A 203 -7.23 -0.81 -7.84
C LEU A 203 -7.42 -1.25 -9.31
N PHE A 204 -7.92 -0.35 -10.15
CA PHE A 204 -8.22 -0.65 -11.55
C PHE A 204 -6.95 -0.93 -12.35
N TRP A 205 -5.88 -0.19 -12.08
CA TRP A 205 -4.58 -0.46 -12.67
C TRP A 205 -4.00 -1.79 -12.20
N TRP A 206 -4.07 -2.09 -10.90
CA TRP A 206 -3.52 -3.34 -10.39
C TRP A 206 -4.22 -4.58 -10.90
N LYS A 207 -5.53 -4.52 -11.16
CA LYS A 207 -6.25 -5.60 -11.86
C LYS A 207 -5.66 -5.85 -13.25
N HIS A 208 -5.37 -4.79 -14.00
CA HIS A 208 -4.70 -4.92 -15.30
C HIS A 208 -3.28 -5.45 -15.14
N ALA A 209 -2.49 -4.88 -14.24
CA ALA A 209 -1.11 -5.28 -14.00
C ALA A 209 -0.99 -6.76 -13.58
N ALA A 210 -1.89 -7.24 -12.71
CA ALA A 210 -1.94 -8.63 -12.29
C ALA A 210 -2.18 -9.59 -13.47
N ALA A 211 -3.07 -9.23 -14.40
CA ALA A 211 -3.34 -10.04 -15.58
C ALA A 211 -2.27 -9.89 -16.68
N CYS A 212 -1.74 -8.67 -16.86
CA CYS A 212 -0.89 -8.32 -17.98
C CYS A 212 0.59 -8.53 -17.67
N HIS A 213 1.11 -7.93 -16.59
CA HIS A 213 2.57 -7.85 -16.36
C HIS A 213 3.19 -9.24 -16.20
N GLN A 214 2.57 -10.14 -15.43
CA GLN A 214 3.03 -11.53 -15.24
C GLN A 214 4.54 -11.61 -14.91
N GLY A 215 5.04 -10.68 -14.08
CA GLY A 215 6.45 -10.60 -13.71
C GLY A 215 7.32 -9.69 -14.58
N SER A 216 6.79 -9.16 -15.70
CA SER A 216 7.41 -8.06 -16.44
C SER A 216 7.46 -6.80 -15.57
N ARG A 217 8.59 -6.10 -15.63
CA ARG A 217 8.84 -4.85 -14.93
C ARG A 217 9.36 -3.81 -15.92
N LEU A 218 9.24 -2.54 -15.56
CA LEU A 218 9.87 -1.47 -16.33
C LEU A 218 11.39 -1.57 -16.25
N ALA A 219 12.07 -1.27 -17.36
CA ALA A 219 13.51 -1.13 -17.34
C ALA A 219 13.89 0.11 -16.51
N GLY A 220 14.86 -0.03 -15.61
CA GLY A 220 15.36 1.08 -14.78
C GLY A 220 14.46 1.46 -13.60
N GLU A 221 13.42 0.68 -13.27
CA GLU A 221 12.70 0.88 -12.01
C GLU A 221 13.51 0.30 -10.83
N GLY A 222 13.72 1.11 -9.80
CA GLY A 222 14.61 0.82 -8.67
C GLY A 222 13.98 1.05 -7.30
N ASP A 223 14.83 0.98 -6.28
CA ASP A 223 14.59 1.42 -4.90
C ASP A 223 13.27 0.95 -4.30
N ILE A 224 12.95 -0.33 -4.50
CA ILE A 224 11.68 -0.92 -4.05
C ILE A 224 11.53 -0.85 -2.53
N TYR A 225 12.63 -1.08 -1.82
CA TYR A 225 12.64 -1.26 -0.38
C TYR A 225 13.04 0.01 0.34
N LEU A 226 12.48 0.25 1.51
CA LEU A 226 12.97 1.29 2.42
C LEU A 226 14.31 0.84 3.03
N GLU A 227 15.36 1.64 2.88
CA GLU A 227 16.72 1.37 3.40
C GLU A 227 16.84 1.69 4.90
N ASP A 228 15.95 1.11 5.69
CA ASP A 228 15.99 1.22 7.15
C ASP A 228 16.98 0.21 7.78
N ASP A 229 17.11 0.26 9.10
CA ASP A 229 18.00 -0.63 9.85
C ASP A 229 17.66 -2.11 9.64
N THR A 230 16.41 -2.45 9.29
CA THR A 230 16.00 -3.83 9.02
C THR A 230 16.51 -4.28 7.65
N TYR A 231 16.42 -3.40 6.64
CA TYR A 231 17.01 -3.66 5.33
C TYR A 231 18.53 -3.86 5.43
N ARG A 232 19.24 -2.98 6.17
CA ARG A 232 20.69 -3.11 6.36
C ARG A 232 21.09 -4.42 7.04
N LYS A 233 20.38 -4.80 8.11
CA LYS A 233 20.59 -6.12 8.76
C LYS A 233 20.41 -7.29 7.81
N TYR A 234 19.47 -7.19 6.87
CA TYR A 234 19.26 -8.24 5.88
C TYR A 234 20.42 -8.31 4.87
N VAL A 235 20.88 -7.16 4.37
CA VAL A 235 22.02 -7.10 3.44
C VAL A 235 23.26 -7.67 4.12
N GLU A 236 23.57 -7.23 5.33
CA GLU A 236 24.69 -7.75 6.13
C GLU A 236 24.60 -9.28 6.36
N ALA A 237 23.40 -9.79 6.64
CA ALA A 237 23.17 -11.22 6.85
C ALA A 237 23.19 -12.06 5.56
N SER A 238 23.12 -11.42 4.39
CA SER A 238 23.11 -12.09 3.08
C SER A 238 24.49 -12.07 2.42
N ASP A 239 25.36 -11.14 2.82
CA ASP A 239 26.75 -11.03 2.40
C ASP A 239 27.71 -11.90 3.23
N THR A 240 27.21 -12.56 4.29
CA THR A 240 27.95 -13.48 5.17
C THR A 240 27.67 -14.94 4.80
#